data_AF-A0A0H1BNR4-F1
#
_entry.id   AF-A0A0H1BNR4-F1
#
_cell.length_a   1.000
_cell.length_b   1.000
_cell.length_c   1.000
_cell.angle_alpha   90.00
_cell.angle_beta   90.00
_cell.angle_gamma   90.00
#
_symmetry.space_group_name_H-M   'P 1'
#
loop_
_entity.id
_entity.type
_entity.pdbx_description
1 polymer ?
#
loop_
_entity_poly.entity_id
_entity_poly.type
_entity_poly.pdbx_seq_one_letter_code
_entity_poly.pdbx_strand_id
1 'polypeptide(L)'
;MALCEPSMHFSRVLPRALVFLPSSRTPSCRRNVSSAALPETIADDLDTHSTFSQSSSLPEDEIKAFDPVARSKARKKPLPPSRYQFRPPKYDRGPLHPHRPPPAWDPASREFIPGPFTLPRVEQTYESTVSHDILTLCYVHNPPGFRPPPVPQRLRGWDDSSPYHANRPLRGPRGGDVLRLLRKPITFRNIPKLDKITIHSYVNQVIEKGSAPLHVAGMAIQAISNVRVQTHKMKGNVAKWGVVPNKSYISVTAEMKGEDMYHFFGKLVDVVMPRIKDWKGLKGSSGDSSGNIAFGLEPDMVALFPEIEVNYDMYPPAMIPGCHITIHTTAKTDKDARLLLNAMGIPFYGKYVN
;
A
#
# COMPACT_ATOMS: atom_id res chain seq x y z
N MET A 1 33.55 -15.83 -46.26
CA MET A 1 33.47 -14.85 -47.37
C MET A 1 32.03 -14.33 -47.38
N ALA A 2 31.67 -13.34 -46.56
CA ALA A 2 32.00 -11.92 -46.62
C ALA A 2 31.16 -11.16 -47.65
N LEU A 3 30.05 -10.56 -47.21
CA LEU A 3 29.41 -9.36 -47.76
C LEU A 3 28.60 -8.74 -46.59
N CYS A 4 29.21 -7.90 -45.76
CA CYS A 4 29.20 -6.43 -45.84
C CYS A 4 27.81 -5.80 -45.65
N GLU A 5 27.43 -5.55 -44.39
CA GLU A 5 26.41 -4.57 -44.03
C GLU A 5 26.99 -3.14 -44.20
N PRO A 6 26.29 -2.23 -44.90
CA PRO A 6 26.70 -0.84 -44.99
C PRO A 6 26.32 -0.06 -43.73
N SER A 7 27.32 0.62 -43.19
CA SER A 7 27.23 1.66 -42.18
C SER A 7 26.28 2.80 -42.60
N MET A 8 25.35 3.15 -41.72
CA MET A 8 24.69 4.46 -41.73
C MET A 8 24.93 5.12 -40.37
N HIS A 9 26.08 5.80 -40.27
CA HIS A 9 26.25 6.93 -39.37
C HIS A 9 25.33 8.05 -39.88
N PHE A 10 24.28 8.38 -39.12
CA PHE A 10 23.81 9.75 -38.89
C PHE A 10 22.56 9.68 -37.99
N SER A 11 22.74 9.88 -36.69
CA SER A 11 21.75 10.64 -35.93
C SER A 11 22.47 11.44 -34.85
N ARG A 12 22.27 12.76 -34.93
CA ARG A 12 22.80 13.75 -34.01
C ARG A 12 22.23 13.50 -32.62
N VAL A 13 23.16 13.52 -31.67
CA VAL A 13 23.02 13.75 -30.24
C VAL A 13 21.95 14.80 -29.92
N LEU A 14 20.94 14.40 -29.16
CA LEU A 14 20.21 15.27 -28.24
C LEU A 14 20.12 14.53 -26.90
N PRO A 15 20.61 15.10 -25.78
CA PRO A 15 20.48 14.48 -24.48
C PRO A 15 19.03 14.65 -24.00
N ARG A 16 18.24 13.59 -24.02
CA ARG A 16 16.93 13.58 -23.37
C ARG A 16 17.16 13.45 -21.85
N ALA A 17 17.27 14.59 -21.19
CA ALA A 17 17.25 14.64 -19.72
C ALA A 17 15.90 14.13 -19.22
N LEU A 18 15.88 12.93 -18.62
CA LEU A 18 14.75 12.46 -17.83
C LEU A 18 14.75 13.21 -16.50
N VAL A 19 14.17 14.40 -16.49
CA VAL A 19 13.85 15.12 -15.26
C VAL A 19 12.61 14.47 -14.65
N PHE A 20 12.78 13.88 -13.46
CA PHE A 20 11.67 13.51 -12.59
C PHE A 20 10.88 14.76 -12.22
N LEU A 21 9.66 14.89 -12.72
CA LEU A 21 8.67 15.85 -12.22
C LEU A 21 8.12 15.35 -10.88
N PRO A 22 8.17 16.13 -9.80
CA PRO A 22 7.42 15.81 -8.58
C PRO A 22 5.92 16.00 -8.82
N SER A 23 5.14 14.97 -8.46
CA SER A 23 3.68 15.00 -8.54
C SER A 23 3.07 16.01 -7.56
N SER A 24 2.01 16.67 -8.06
CA SER A 24 0.87 17.22 -7.33
C SER A 24 1.16 17.96 -6.02
N ARG A 25 1.60 19.22 -6.15
CA ARG A 25 1.18 20.23 -5.18
C ARG A 25 -0.25 20.65 -5.54
N THR A 26 -1.17 20.52 -4.60
CA THR A 26 -2.44 21.25 -4.63
C THR A 26 -2.12 22.74 -4.87
N PRO A 27 -2.84 23.44 -5.75
CA PRO A 27 -2.67 24.88 -5.86
C PRO A 27 -3.29 25.51 -4.61
N SER A 28 -2.49 25.72 -3.57
CA SER A 28 -2.79 26.76 -2.61
C SER A 28 -2.71 28.06 -3.39
N CYS A 29 -3.87 28.60 -3.77
CA CYS A 29 -3.97 29.87 -4.46
C CYS A 29 -3.53 30.98 -3.51
N ARG A 30 -2.20 31.19 -3.40
CA ARG A 30 -1.68 32.47 -2.95
C ARG A 30 -1.92 33.42 -4.13
N ARG A 31 -2.88 34.33 -3.94
CA ARG A 31 -3.04 35.52 -4.79
C ARG A 31 -1.75 36.34 -4.71
N ASN A 32 -0.79 36.01 -5.55
CA ASN A 32 0.20 36.98 -5.99
C ASN A 32 -0.42 37.66 -7.21
N VAL A 33 -0.98 38.85 -6.99
CA VAL A 33 -1.45 39.72 -8.07
C VAL A 33 -0.21 40.23 -8.81
N SER A 34 0.16 39.55 -9.90
CA SER A 34 1.05 40.12 -10.90
C SER A 34 0.17 40.89 -11.90
N SER A 35 0.34 42.21 -11.96
CA SER A 35 -0.40 43.13 -12.86
C SER A 35 0.09 43.09 -14.31
N ALA A 36 0.78 42.03 -14.73
CA ALA A 36 1.16 41.84 -16.12
C ALA A 36 -0.02 41.17 -16.83
N ALA A 37 -0.68 41.91 -17.73
CA ALA A 37 -1.69 41.37 -18.62
C ALA A 37 -1.11 40.13 -19.33
N LEU A 38 -1.75 38.97 -19.13
CA LEU A 38 -1.45 37.79 -19.91
C LEU A 38 -1.68 38.14 -21.38
N PRO A 39 -0.83 37.70 -22.32
CA PRO A 39 -1.05 37.96 -23.74
C PRO A 39 -2.43 37.40 -24.11
N GLU A 40 -3.26 38.25 -24.73
CA GLU A 40 -4.66 37.97 -25.09
C GLU A 40 -4.81 36.67 -25.92
N THR A 41 -3.73 36.23 -26.56
CA THR A 41 -3.64 35.03 -27.39
C THR A 41 -3.87 33.70 -26.66
N ILE A 42 -3.63 33.60 -25.34
CA ILE A 42 -3.84 32.32 -24.61
C ILE A 42 -5.34 32.05 -24.37
N ALA A 43 -6.14 33.11 -24.27
CA ALA A 43 -7.59 32.98 -24.07
C ALA A 43 -8.31 32.44 -25.32
N ASP A 44 -7.78 32.75 -26.51
CA ASP A 44 -8.32 32.29 -27.79
C ASP A 44 -8.10 30.79 -28.06
N ASP A 45 -7.08 30.19 -27.43
CA ASP A 45 -6.78 28.75 -27.52
C ASP A 45 -7.61 27.88 -26.56
N LEU A 46 -8.37 28.50 -25.65
CA LEU A 46 -9.23 27.78 -24.70
C LEU A 46 -10.57 27.40 -25.35
N ASP A 47 -11.11 26.24 -24.97
CA ASP A 47 -12.43 25.80 -25.41
C ASP A 47 -13.47 26.87 -25.08
N THR A 48 -14.07 27.46 -26.13
CA THR A 48 -15.04 28.54 -26.03
C THR A 48 -16.35 28.11 -25.34
N HIS A 49 -16.61 26.81 -25.26
CA HIS A 49 -17.82 26.22 -24.67
C HIS A 49 -17.51 25.30 -23.48
N SER A 50 -16.92 25.85 -22.43
CA SER A 50 -16.64 25.08 -21.21
C SER A 50 -17.91 24.86 -20.38
N THR A 51 -18.21 23.61 -20.02
CA THR A 51 -19.31 23.27 -19.09
C THR A 51 -18.97 23.62 -17.65
N PHE A 52 -17.69 23.68 -17.29
CA PHE A 52 -17.23 24.06 -15.95
C PHE A 52 -17.49 25.54 -15.62
N SER A 53 -17.61 26.42 -16.62
CA SER A 53 -17.95 27.83 -16.43
C SER A 53 -19.46 28.09 -16.39
N GLN A 54 -20.29 27.07 -16.62
CA GLN A 54 -21.73 27.21 -16.48
C GLN A 54 -22.12 27.30 -15.00
N SER A 55 -23.20 28.04 -14.71
CA SER A 55 -23.72 28.15 -13.34
C SER A 55 -24.10 26.77 -12.80
N SER A 56 -23.66 26.45 -11.58
CA SER A 56 -23.90 25.15 -10.94
C SER A 56 -25.35 24.93 -10.50
N SER A 57 -26.17 25.97 -10.47
CA SER A 57 -27.59 25.90 -10.08
C SER A 57 -28.46 25.67 -11.31
N LEU A 58 -29.08 24.49 -11.38
CA LEU A 58 -30.18 24.23 -12.31
C LEU A 58 -31.46 24.92 -11.79
N PRO A 59 -32.35 25.41 -12.68
CA PRO A 59 -33.62 25.98 -12.28
C PRO A 59 -34.48 24.92 -11.58
N GLU A 60 -35.16 25.32 -10.50
CA GLU A 60 -35.95 24.39 -9.66
C GLU A 60 -37.03 23.64 -10.43
N ASP A 61 -37.60 24.28 -11.45
CA ASP A 61 -38.64 23.69 -12.30
C ASP A 61 -38.12 22.49 -13.09
N GLU A 62 -36.86 22.54 -13.56
CA GLU A 62 -36.22 21.41 -14.25
C GLU A 62 -35.91 20.26 -13.30
N ILE A 63 -35.47 20.58 -12.06
CA ILE A 63 -35.19 19.58 -11.02
C ILE A 63 -36.49 18.85 -10.67
N LYS A 64 -37.58 19.59 -10.45
CA LYS A 64 -38.90 19.03 -10.11
C LYS A 64 -39.47 18.18 -11.26
N ALA A 65 -39.19 18.55 -12.51
CA ALA A 65 -39.63 17.79 -13.69
C ALA A 65 -38.76 16.55 -13.99
N PHE A 66 -37.54 16.46 -13.45
CA PHE A 66 -36.60 15.38 -13.75
C PHE A 66 -36.88 14.13 -12.91
N ASP A 67 -37.77 13.25 -13.39
CA ASP A 67 -37.98 11.92 -12.82
C ASP A 67 -37.55 10.80 -13.78
N PRO A 68 -36.39 10.14 -13.54
CA PRO A 68 -35.90 9.06 -14.39
C PRO A 68 -36.74 7.77 -14.26
N VAL A 69 -37.35 7.53 -13.10
CA VAL A 69 -38.14 6.31 -12.83
C VAL A 69 -39.49 6.40 -13.54
N ALA A 70 -40.20 7.52 -13.41
CA ALA A 70 -41.43 7.75 -14.18
C ALA A 70 -41.17 7.73 -15.68
N ARG A 71 -40.08 8.36 -16.14
CA ARG A 71 -39.68 8.33 -17.55
C ARG A 71 -39.43 6.91 -18.05
N SER A 72 -38.82 6.04 -17.24
CA SER A 72 -38.62 4.64 -17.60
C SER A 72 -39.94 3.86 -17.61
N LYS A 73 -40.84 4.08 -16.63
CA LYS A 73 -42.14 3.41 -16.54
C LYS A 73 -43.11 3.80 -17.66
N ALA A 74 -43.09 5.07 -18.09
CA ALA A 74 -43.95 5.57 -19.15
C ALA A 74 -43.59 5.00 -20.54
N ARG A 75 -42.36 4.50 -20.72
CA ARG A 75 -41.93 3.91 -21.99
C ARG A 75 -42.57 2.53 -22.19
N LYS A 76 -43.26 2.37 -23.32
CA LYS A 76 -43.82 1.09 -23.76
C LYS A 76 -42.78 0.14 -24.39
N LYS A 77 -41.63 0.67 -24.83
CA LYS A 77 -40.55 -0.08 -25.49
C LYS A 77 -39.18 0.34 -24.94
N PRO A 78 -38.20 -0.57 -24.90
CA PRO A 78 -36.83 -0.21 -24.51
C PRO A 78 -36.20 0.75 -25.52
N LEU A 79 -35.29 1.59 -25.06
CA LEU A 79 -34.47 2.41 -25.95
C LEU A 79 -33.54 1.52 -26.78
N PRO A 80 -33.26 1.88 -28.05
CA PRO A 80 -32.27 1.16 -28.84
C PRO A 80 -30.88 1.27 -28.16
N PRO A 81 -30.05 0.22 -28.21
CA PRO A 81 -28.71 0.26 -27.65
C PRO A 81 -27.83 1.26 -28.41
N SER A 82 -26.84 1.83 -27.71
CA SER A 82 -25.83 2.67 -28.34
C SER A 82 -24.99 1.88 -29.36
N ARG A 83 -24.45 2.58 -30.36
CA ARG A 83 -23.47 2.04 -31.31
C ARG A 83 -22.15 1.65 -30.62
N TYR A 84 -21.79 2.35 -29.54
CA TYR A 84 -20.60 2.04 -28.76
C TYR A 84 -20.87 0.83 -27.85
N GLN A 85 -20.18 -0.28 -28.13
CA GLN A 85 -20.35 -1.57 -27.43
C GLN A 85 -19.02 -2.15 -26.93
N PHE A 86 -18.06 -1.29 -26.60
CA PHE A 86 -16.79 -1.73 -26.02
C PHE A 86 -17.04 -2.50 -24.72
N ARG A 87 -16.39 -3.65 -24.57
CA ARG A 87 -16.40 -4.45 -23.34
C ARG A 87 -14.96 -4.81 -22.99
N PRO A 88 -14.53 -4.69 -21.74
CA PRO A 88 -13.15 -4.98 -21.38
C PRO A 88 -12.78 -6.44 -21.74
N PRO A 89 -11.62 -6.67 -22.37
CA PRO A 89 -11.13 -8.02 -22.59
C PRO A 89 -10.89 -8.74 -21.26
N LYS A 90 -10.98 -10.07 -21.27
CA LYS A 90 -10.64 -10.91 -20.11
C LYS A 90 -9.13 -10.96 -19.85
N TYR A 91 -8.31 -10.82 -20.90
CA TYR A 91 -6.85 -10.95 -20.82
C TYR A 91 -6.19 -9.75 -21.50
N ASP A 92 -5.14 -9.21 -20.89
CA ASP A 92 -4.23 -8.29 -21.55
C ASP A 92 -3.29 -9.07 -22.47
N ARG A 93 -3.29 -8.73 -23.77
CA ARG A 93 -2.45 -9.37 -24.80
C ARG A 93 -1.24 -8.52 -25.17
N GLY A 94 -0.95 -7.49 -24.38
CA GLY A 94 0.18 -6.59 -24.57
C GLY A 94 -0.22 -5.23 -25.13
N PRO A 95 0.72 -4.27 -25.11
CA PRO A 95 0.42 -2.85 -25.32
C PRO A 95 -0.02 -2.49 -26.74
N LEU A 96 0.35 -3.31 -27.73
CA LEU A 96 0.04 -3.10 -29.14
C LEU A 96 -1.23 -3.82 -29.61
N HIS A 97 -1.87 -4.60 -28.73
CA HIS A 97 -3.11 -5.25 -29.10
C HIS A 97 -4.22 -4.21 -29.28
N PRO A 98 -5.03 -4.24 -30.36
CA PRO A 98 -6.04 -3.21 -30.60
C PRO A 98 -7.11 -3.11 -29.51
N HIS A 99 -7.47 -4.24 -28.88
CA HIS A 99 -8.53 -4.31 -27.88
C HIS A 99 -7.94 -4.40 -26.46
N ARG A 100 -7.67 -3.24 -25.85
CA ARG A 100 -6.96 -3.14 -24.57
C ARG A 100 -7.92 -3.05 -23.37
N PRO A 101 -7.54 -3.59 -22.21
CA PRO A 101 -8.28 -3.33 -20.98
C PRO A 101 -8.18 -1.84 -20.59
N PRO A 102 -9.28 -1.24 -20.10
CA PRO A 102 -9.23 0.06 -19.47
C PRO A 102 -8.46 -0.01 -18.15
N PRO A 103 -7.98 1.13 -17.62
CA PRO A 103 -7.30 1.15 -16.33
C PRO A 103 -8.22 0.72 -15.18
N ALA A 104 -7.66 0.29 -14.05
CA ALA A 104 -8.43 -0.23 -12.91
C ALA A 104 -9.39 0.79 -12.26
N TRP A 105 -9.13 2.09 -12.40
CA TRP A 105 -10.01 3.14 -11.87
C TRP A 105 -11.22 3.44 -12.76
N ASP A 106 -11.25 2.94 -14.00
CA ASP A 106 -12.39 3.09 -14.90
C ASP A 106 -13.56 2.21 -14.40
N PRO A 107 -14.77 2.75 -14.19
CA PRO A 107 -15.93 1.97 -13.76
C PRO A 107 -16.33 0.85 -14.73
N ALA A 108 -15.93 0.94 -16.00
CA ALA A 108 -16.14 -0.14 -16.96
C ALA A 108 -15.14 -1.30 -16.78
N SER A 109 -14.05 -1.11 -16.03
CA SER A 109 -13.00 -2.11 -15.86
C SER A 109 -13.45 -3.34 -15.06
N ARG A 110 -12.84 -4.49 -15.36
CA ARG A 110 -13.07 -5.74 -14.61
C ARG A 110 -12.40 -5.75 -13.24
N GLU A 111 -11.40 -4.90 -13.07
CA GLU A 111 -10.63 -4.73 -11.84
C GLU A 111 -11.11 -3.54 -11.02
N PHE A 112 -12.23 -2.94 -11.41
CA PHE A 112 -12.79 -1.79 -10.73
C PHE A 112 -13.16 -2.15 -9.28
N ILE A 113 -12.57 -1.40 -8.35
CA ILE A 113 -12.92 -1.41 -6.95
C ILE A 113 -13.52 -0.03 -6.66
N PRO A 114 -14.74 0.05 -6.10
CA PRO A 114 -15.30 1.32 -5.67
C PRO A 114 -14.31 2.08 -4.77
N GLY A 115 -14.30 3.41 -4.90
CA GLY A 115 -13.42 4.29 -4.12
C GLY A 115 -13.68 4.26 -2.61
N PRO A 116 -13.05 5.16 -1.85
CA PRO A 116 -13.20 5.20 -0.39
C PRO A 116 -14.66 5.46 0.00
N PHE A 117 -15.14 4.74 1.01
CA PHE A 117 -16.51 4.88 1.52
C PHE A 117 -16.56 5.88 2.67
N THR A 118 -15.52 5.90 3.50
CA THR A 118 -15.39 6.80 4.63
C THR A 118 -13.98 7.37 4.73
N LEU A 119 -13.82 8.38 5.58
CA LEU A 119 -12.51 8.88 5.97
C LEU A 119 -12.14 8.25 7.31
N PRO A 120 -11.13 7.36 7.37
CA PRO A 120 -10.75 6.71 8.63
C PRO A 120 -10.28 7.72 9.66
N ARG A 121 -10.85 7.67 10.87
CA ARG A 121 -10.46 8.54 11.99
C ARG A 121 -8.96 8.47 12.29
N VAL A 122 -8.37 7.28 12.22
CA VAL A 122 -6.96 7.03 12.50
C VAL A 122 -6.08 7.77 11.48
N GLU A 123 -6.46 7.75 10.20
CA GLU A 123 -5.75 8.48 9.14
C GLU A 123 -5.85 10.00 9.34
N GLN A 124 -7.05 10.52 9.63
CA GLN A 124 -7.24 11.93 9.92
C GLN A 124 -6.43 12.40 11.14
N THR A 125 -6.39 11.58 12.20
CA THR A 125 -5.61 11.88 13.41
C THR A 125 -4.12 11.93 13.07
N TYR A 126 -3.64 10.98 12.26
CA TYR A 126 -2.26 10.97 11.79
C TYR A 126 -1.90 12.24 11.00
N GLU A 127 -2.75 12.62 10.03
CA GLU A 127 -2.50 13.79 9.18
C GLU A 127 -2.57 15.11 9.95
N SER A 128 -3.55 15.25 10.84
CA SER A 128 -3.78 16.48 11.59
C SER A 128 -2.76 16.73 12.71
N THR A 129 -2.33 15.67 13.42
CA THR A 129 -1.52 15.81 14.65
C THR A 129 -0.18 15.08 14.54
N VAL A 130 -0.20 13.75 14.52
CA VAL A 130 0.99 12.89 14.65
C VAL A 130 2.07 13.18 13.61
N SER A 131 1.68 13.45 12.36
CA SER A 131 2.65 13.72 11.29
C SER A 131 3.49 14.98 11.55
N HIS A 132 2.86 16.02 12.11
CA HIS A 132 3.52 17.28 12.48
C HIS A 132 4.41 17.10 13.72
N ASP A 133 3.96 16.33 14.70
CA ASP A 133 4.72 16.04 15.92
C ASP A 133 5.98 15.21 15.60
N ILE A 134 5.87 14.19 14.76
CA ILE A 134 7.02 13.39 14.31
C ILE A 134 8.03 14.27 13.56
N LEU A 135 7.54 15.15 12.70
CA LEU A 135 8.39 16.06 11.92
C LEU A 135 9.17 17.01 12.83
N THR A 136 8.51 17.61 13.81
CA THR A 136 9.14 18.56 14.75
C THR A 136 10.12 17.85 15.68
N LEU A 137 9.75 16.67 16.21
CA LEU A 137 10.59 15.87 17.11
C LEU A 137 11.88 15.39 16.43
N CYS A 138 11.81 15.00 15.16
CA CYS A 138 12.94 14.42 14.43
C CYS A 138 13.69 15.41 13.53
N TYR A 139 13.37 16.70 13.62
CA TYR A 139 13.98 17.72 12.76
C TYR A 139 15.48 17.85 13.03
N VAL A 140 16.26 17.83 11.95
CA VAL A 140 17.69 18.14 11.96
C VAL A 140 17.90 19.37 11.09
N HIS A 141 18.44 20.43 11.70
CA HIS A 141 18.73 21.67 10.98
C HIS A 141 19.96 21.48 10.08
N ASN A 142 19.77 21.77 8.80
CA ASN A 142 20.88 21.87 7.84
C ASN A 142 21.07 23.35 7.50
N PRO A 143 22.28 23.92 7.71
CA PRO A 143 22.53 25.32 7.40
C PRO A 143 22.37 25.60 5.90
N PRO A 144 22.07 26.85 5.50
CA PRO A 144 21.97 27.23 4.10
C PRO A 144 23.30 26.92 3.38
N GLY A 145 23.22 26.25 2.24
CA GLY A 145 24.39 25.80 1.48
C GLY A 145 24.95 24.42 1.89
N PHE A 146 24.39 23.76 2.91
CA PHE A 146 24.75 22.39 3.25
C PHE A 146 24.50 21.44 2.07
N ARG A 147 25.53 20.66 1.70
CA ARG A 147 25.44 19.61 0.69
C ARG A 147 25.67 18.26 1.39
N PRO A 148 24.74 17.30 1.29
CA PRO A 148 24.96 15.99 1.87
C PRO A 148 26.16 15.31 1.18
N PRO A 149 26.97 14.52 1.92
CA PRO A 149 28.07 13.79 1.31
C PRO A 149 27.51 12.80 0.27
N PRO A 150 28.21 12.59 -0.86
CA PRO A 150 27.80 11.61 -1.84
C PRO A 150 27.79 10.22 -1.21
N VAL A 151 26.74 9.44 -1.48
CA VAL A 151 26.61 8.08 -0.94
C VAL A 151 27.61 7.17 -1.69
N PRO A 152 28.55 6.51 -0.99
CA PRO A 152 29.52 5.64 -1.65
C PRO A 152 28.84 4.37 -2.19
N GLN A 153 29.46 3.75 -3.19
CA GLN A 153 29.02 2.46 -3.68
C GLN A 153 29.11 1.41 -2.57
N ARG A 154 28.00 0.72 -2.32
CA ARG A 154 27.89 -0.22 -1.18
C ARG A 154 28.55 -1.56 -1.46
N LEU A 155 28.41 -2.07 -2.68
CA LEU A 155 29.18 -3.20 -3.17
C LEU A 155 30.54 -2.66 -3.60
N ARG A 156 31.58 -3.02 -2.84
CA ARG A 156 32.90 -2.40 -2.98
C ARG A 156 33.64 -3.03 -4.15
N GLY A 157 34.29 -2.19 -4.95
CA GLY A 157 35.27 -2.63 -5.93
C GLY A 157 36.51 -3.23 -5.28
N TRP A 158 37.31 -3.91 -6.10
CA TRP A 158 38.68 -4.23 -5.77
C TRP A 158 39.57 -3.04 -6.16
N ASP A 159 40.68 -2.88 -5.47
CA ASP A 159 41.68 -1.85 -5.73
C ASP A 159 42.58 -2.22 -6.91
N ASP A 160 43.24 -1.24 -7.52
CA ASP A 160 44.10 -1.48 -8.70
C ASP A 160 45.49 -2.04 -8.35
N SER A 161 45.68 -2.54 -7.12
CA SER A 161 46.96 -3.10 -6.66
C SER A 161 47.38 -4.39 -7.37
N SER A 162 46.43 -5.08 -8.02
CA SER A 162 46.66 -6.37 -8.67
C SER A 162 45.96 -6.44 -10.02
N PRO A 163 46.62 -6.91 -11.10
CA PRO A 163 45.99 -7.11 -12.40
C PRO A 163 44.74 -8.01 -12.34
N TYR A 164 44.67 -8.91 -11.36
CA TYR A 164 43.52 -9.81 -11.17
C TYR A 164 42.26 -9.09 -10.67
N HIS A 165 42.38 -7.85 -10.17
CA HIS A 165 41.25 -7.08 -9.64
C HIS A 165 40.39 -6.42 -10.73
N ALA A 166 40.95 -6.19 -11.92
CA ALA A 166 40.28 -5.44 -12.99
C ALA A 166 38.94 -6.06 -13.45
N ASN A 167 38.88 -7.40 -13.59
CA ASN A 167 37.69 -8.12 -14.06
C ASN A 167 36.99 -8.93 -12.96
N ARG A 168 37.33 -8.68 -11.69
CA ARG A 168 36.76 -9.41 -10.57
C ARG A 168 35.37 -8.85 -10.22
N PRO A 169 34.37 -9.68 -9.90
CA PRO A 169 33.08 -9.18 -9.44
C PRO A 169 33.23 -8.36 -8.16
N LEU A 170 32.32 -7.40 -7.98
CA LEU A 170 32.26 -6.56 -6.79
C LEU A 170 32.18 -7.41 -5.52
N ARG A 171 32.77 -6.91 -4.45
CA ARG A 171 32.78 -7.56 -3.14
C ARG A 171 31.37 -7.59 -2.57
N GLY A 172 31.07 -8.67 -1.85
CA GLY A 172 29.84 -8.80 -1.08
C GLY A 172 29.66 -7.69 -0.04
N PRO A 173 28.42 -7.51 0.45
CA PRO A 173 28.10 -6.52 1.46
C PRO A 173 28.94 -6.74 2.73
N ARG A 174 29.38 -5.64 3.35
CA ARG A 174 30.13 -5.72 4.60
C ARG A 174 29.16 -5.97 5.77
N GLY A 175 29.47 -6.96 6.61
CA GLY A 175 28.82 -7.22 7.89
C GLY A 175 27.67 -8.23 7.87
N GLY A 176 27.00 -8.42 6.73
CA GLY A 176 25.95 -9.42 6.55
C GLY A 176 25.86 -9.84 5.09
N ASP A 177 24.93 -10.75 4.79
CA ASP A 177 24.77 -11.32 3.44
C ASP A 177 23.98 -10.41 2.49
N VAL A 178 23.09 -9.57 3.03
CA VAL A 178 22.20 -8.70 2.24
C VAL A 178 22.40 -7.22 2.60
N LEU A 179 22.27 -6.35 1.60
CA LEU A 179 22.30 -4.90 1.76
C LEU A 179 21.05 -4.39 2.52
N ARG A 180 21.21 -4.01 3.80
CA ARG A 180 20.14 -3.39 4.61
C ARG A 180 19.79 -1.99 4.14
N LEU A 181 18.57 -1.52 4.41
CA LEU A 181 18.18 -0.14 4.10
C LEU A 181 18.97 0.87 4.94
N LEU A 182 19.27 2.04 4.35
CA LEU A 182 19.90 3.14 5.05
C LEU A 182 18.82 4.07 5.62
N ARG A 183 19.00 4.47 6.89
CA ARG A 183 18.15 5.49 7.52
C ARG A 183 18.30 6.80 6.77
N LYS A 184 17.16 7.39 6.38
CA LYS A 184 17.11 8.76 5.87
C LYS A 184 16.67 9.69 7.00
N PRO A 185 17.19 10.92 7.07
CA PRO A 185 16.65 11.91 8.00
C PRO A 185 15.16 12.15 7.68
N ILE A 186 14.34 12.34 8.71
CA ILE A 186 12.93 12.66 8.54
C ILE A 186 12.83 14.12 8.14
N THR A 187 12.13 14.36 7.03
CA THR A 187 11.83 15.69 6.48
C THR A 187 10.35 15.74 6.14
N PHE A 188 9.83 16.91 5.82
CA PHE A 188 8.44 17.11 5.38
C PHE A 188 8.02 16.25 4.18
N ARG A 189 8.96 15.66 3.43
CA ARG A 189 8.68 14.80 2.27
C ARG A 189 8.61 13.31 2.57
N ASN A 190 9.11 12.88 3.73
CA ASN A 190 9.27 11.46 4.06
C ASN A 190 8.90 11.17 5.52
N ILE A 191 7.80 11.75 5.98
CA ILE A 191 7.24 11.43 7.29
C ILE A 191 6.78 9.97 7.28
N PRO A 192 7.22 9.13 8.24
CA PRO A 192 6.77 7.75 8.35
C PRO A 192 5.25 7.64 8.52
N LYS A 193 4.62 6.76 7.74
CA LYS A 193 3.19 6.45 7.78
C LYS A 193 2.96 4.94 7.68
N LEU A 194 1.74 4.49 7.98
CA LEU A 194 1.32 3.12 7.70
C LEU A 194 1.23 2.90 6.18
N ASP A 195 1.70 1.74 5.69
CA ASP A 195 1.69 1.39 4.27
C ASP A 195 0.72 0.23 3.98
N LYS A 196 0.89 -0.87 4.73
CA LYS A 196 -0.01 -2.02 4.68
C LYS A 196 0.03 -2.78 6.01
N ILE A 197 -1.00 -3.58 6.27
CA ILE A 197 -1.00 -4.53 7.38
C ILE A 197 -1.26 -5.93 6.83
N THR A 198 -0.41 -6.87 7.21
CA THR A 198 -0.53 -8.27 6.82
C THR A 198 -0.87 -9.11 8.04
N ILE A 199 -1.97 -9.85 7.97
CA ILE A 199 -2.36 -10.85 8.97
C ILE A 199 -2.02 -12.21 8.38
N HIS A 200 -1.20 -12.98 9.09
CA HIS A 200 -0.81 -14.33 8.71
C HIS A 200 -1.14 -15.30 9.84
N SER A 201 -1.87 -16.37 9.53
CA SER A 201 -2.13 -17.45 10.48
C SER A 201 -1.63 -18.78 9.92
N TYR A 202 -0.84 -19.48 10.74
CA TYR A 202 -0.36 -20.82 10.46
C TYR A 202 -1.14 -21.82 11.31
N VAL A 203 -1.86 -22.73 10.68
CA VAL A 203 -2.79 -23.64 11.37
C VAL A 203 -2.25 -25.07 11.34
N ASN A 204 -1.48 -25.43 12.36
CA ASN A 204 -0.84 -26.75 12.44
C ASN A 204 -1.85 -27.91 12.47
N GLN A 205 -3.04 -27.68 13.03
CA GLN A 205 -4.09 -28.70 13.18
C GLN A 205 -4.56 -29.29 11.84
N VAL A 206 -4.25 -28.63 10.71
CA VAL A 206 -4.62 -29.10 9.37
C VAL A 206 -3.96 -30.43 9.00
N ILE A 207 -2.79 -30.73 9.58
CA ILE A 207 -2.06 -31.97 9.31
C ILE A 207 -2.82 -33.18 9.87
N GLU A 208 -3.44 -33.02 11.05
CA GLU A 208 -4.13 -34.09 11.76
C GLU A 208 -5.63 -34.14 11.42
N LYS A 209 -6.30 -32.98 11.37
CA LYS A 209 -7.77 -32.88 11.26
C LYS A 209 -8.26 -32.61 9.82
N GLY A 210 -7.36 -32.52 8.84
CA GLY A 210 -7.71 -32.19 7.45
C GLY A 210 -7.98 -30.69 7.25
N SER A 211 -8.72 -30.32 6.20
CA SER A 211 -8.83 -28.91 5.77
C SER A 211 -9.76 -28.04 6.63
N ALA A 212 -10.61 -28.62 7.48
CA ALA A 212 -11.61 -27.88 8.25
C ALA A 212 -11.04 -26.71 9.09
N PRO A 213 -9.91 -26.86 9.82
CA PRO A 213 -9.36 -25.76 10.61
C PRO A 213 -8.87 -24.58 9.75
N LEU A 214 -8.44 -24.87 8.52
CA LEU A 214 -8.02 -23.83 7.58
C LEU A 214 -9.20 -22.99 7.10
N HIS A 215 -10.36 -23.61 6.89
CA HIS A 215 -11.58 -22.89 6.48
C HIS A 215 -12.06 -21.96 7.60
N VAL A 216 -12.05 -22.43 8.84
CA VAL A 216 -12.39 -21.61 10.02
C VAL A 216 -11.42 -20.43 10.17
N ALA A 217 -10.12 -20.67 10.03
CA ALA A 217 -9.12 -19.62 10.03
C ALA A 217 -9.36 -18.57 8.93
N GLY A 218 -9.70 -19.04 7.73
CA GLY A 218 -10.02 -18.17 6.60
C GLY A 218 -11.24 -17.30 6.86
N MET A 219 -12.32 -17.88 7.41
CA MET A 219 -13.54 -17.15 7.75
C MET A 219 -13.29 -16.11 8.84
N ALA A 220 -12.57 -16.47 9.91
CA ALA A 220 -12.27 -15.54 11.00
C ALA A 220 -11.41 -14.36 10.53
N ILE A 221 -10.32 -14.62 9.81
CA ILE A 221 -9.43 -13.56 9.31
C ILE A 221 -10.16 -12.69 8.28
N GLN A 222 -10.98 -13.29 7.41
CA GLN A 222 -11.77 -12.54 6.43
C GLN A 222 -12.79 -11.62 7.12
N ALA A 223 -13.44 -12.08 8.19
CA ALA A 223 -14.36 -11.26 8.98
C ALA A 223 -13.64 -10.07 9.64
N ILE A 224 -12.46 -10.29 10.21
CA ILE A 224 -11.67 -9.24 10.87
C ILE A 224 -11.13 -8.21 9.86
N SER A 225 -10.61 -8.69 8.72
CA SER A 225 -9.85 -7.88 7.76
C SER A 225 -10.68 -7.27 6.63
N ASN A 226 -11.91 -7.73 6.41
CA ASN A 226 -12.74 -7.37 5.24
C ASN A 226 -12.08 -7.67 3.88
N VAL A 227 -11.01 -8.47 3.85
CA VAL A 227 -10.28 -8.83 2.64
C VAL A 227 -10.38 -10.33 2.39
N ARG A 228 -10.58 -10.70 1.13
CA ARG A 228 -10.53 -12.11 0.73
C ARG A 228 -9.15 -12.68 0.98
N VAL A 229 -9.10 -13.67 1.86
CA VAL A 229 -7.84 -14.30 2.27
C VAL A 229 -7.23 -15.17 1.17
N GLN A 230 -5.90 -15.27 1.19
CA GLN A 230 -5.12 -16.16 0.33
C GLN A 230 -4.62 -17.36 1.13
N THR A 231 -4.79 -18.56 0.59
CA THR A 231 -4.29 -19.81 1.18
C THR A 231 -2.92 -20.17 0.62
N HIS A 232 -2.03 -20.67 1.47
CA HIS A 232 -0.69 -21.05 1.07
C HIS A 232 -0.38 -22.52 1.38
N LYS A 233 0.29 -23.15 0.43
CA LYS A 233 0.87 -24.49 0.59
C LYS A 233 2.19 -24.39 1.33
N MET A 234 2.50 -25.44 2.08
CA MET A 234 3.76 -25.54 2.79
C MET A 234 4.93 -25.78 1.83
N LYS A 235 6.03 -25.04 2.03
CA LYS A 235 7.25 -25.10 1.21
C LYS A 235 8.33 -26.00 1.81
N GLY A 236 8.38 -26.11 3.14
CA GLY A 236 9.39 -26.92 3.84
C GLY A 236 9.02 -28.39 3.93
N ASN A 237 10.02 -29.24 4.13
CA ASN A 237 9.86 -30.67 4.43
C ASN A 237 10.47 -30.98 5.79
N VAL A 238 9.63 -31.36 6.76
CA VAL A 238 10.10 -31.72 8.10
C VAL A 238 9.31 -32.92 8.59
N ALA A 239 9.93 -34.10 8.52
CA ALA A 239 9.29 -35.37 8.89
C ALA A 239 8.79 -35.39 10.34
N LYS A 240 9.53 -34.76 11.27
CA LYS A 240 9.16 -34.66 12.70
C LYS A 240 7.80 -33.97 12.91
N TRP A 241 7.43 -33.03 12.05
CA TRP A 241 6.16 -32.32 12.13
C TRP A 241 5.07 -32.94 11.23
N GLY A 242 5.36 -34.05 10.54
CA GLY A 242 4.44 -34.62 9.55
C GLY A 242 4.22 -33.72 8.33
N VAL A 243 5.09 -32.74 8.12
CA VAL A 243 4.95 -31.72 7.09
C VAL A 243 5.64 -32.16 5.80
N VAL A 244 4.87 -32.25 4.72
CA VAL A 244 5.35 -32.59 3.37
C VAL A 244 5.14 -31.39 2.44
N PRO A 245 6.16 -30.99 1.65
CA PRO A 245 6.07 -29.83 0.78
C PRO A 245 4.98 -30.03 -0.29
N ASN A 246 4.24 -28.96 -0.58
CA ASN A 246 3.18 -28.88 -1.59
C ASN A 246 1.99 -29.84 -1.43
N LYS A 247 1.93 -30.62 -0.34
CA LYS A 247 0.86 -31.60 -0.09
C LYS A 247 -0.43 -30.93 0.42
N SER A 248 -0.31 -30.10 1.45
CA SER A 248 -1.45 -29.48 2.14
C SER A 248 -1.36 -27.95 2.16
N TYR A 249 -2.50 -27.29 2.11
CA TYR A 249 -2.61 -25.87 2.46
C TYR A 249 -2.62 -25.75 3.99
N ILE A 250 -1.76 -24.92 4.57
CA ILE A 250 -1.57 -24.88 6.03
C ILE A 250 -1.74 -23.47 6.60
N SER A 251 -1.48 -22.43 5.80
CA SER A 251 -1.59 -21.05 6.26
C SER A 251 -2.53 -20.21 5.40
N VAL A 252 -2.99 -19.14 6.03
CA VAL A 252 -3.87 -18.13 5.47
C VAL A 252 -3.24 -16.76 5.68
N THR A 253 -3.29 -15.91 4.66
CA THR A 253 -2.82 -14.52 4.71
C THR A 253 -3.89 -13.56 4.22
N ALA A 254 -4.05 -12.44 4.90
CA ALA A 254 -4.79 -11.27 4.42
C ALA A 254 -3.87 -10.05 4.38
N GLU A 255 -3.91 -9.29 3.30
CA GLU A 255 -3.20 -8.01 3.18
C GLU A 255 -4.21 -6.88 3.04
N MET A 256 -4.19 -5.93 3.96
CA MET A 256 -5.05 -4.74 3.94
C MET A 256 -4.24 -3.50 3.59
N LYS A 257 -4.86 -2.59 2.82
CA LYS A 257 -4.32 -1.28 2.44
C LYS A 257 -5.43 -0.24 2.47
N GLY A 258 -5.05 1.03 2.56
CA GLY A 258 -6.01 2.14 2.53
C GLY A 258 -7.00 2.09 3.70
N GLU A 259 -8.28 2.26 3.40
CA GLU A 259 -9.36 2.38 4.39
C GLU A 259 -9.45 1.16 5.34
N ASP A 260 -9.48 -0.07 4.80
CA ASP A 260 -9.59 -1.30 5.61
C ASP A 260 -8.42 -1.44 6.60
N MET A 261 -7.21 -1.02 6.20
CA MET A 261 -6.02 -1.05 7.06
C MET A 261 -6.18 -0.14 8.27
N TYR A 262 -6.66 1.10 8.07
CA TYR A 262 -6.84 2.05 9.16
C TYR A 262 -7.99 1.67 10.08
N HIS A 263 -9.08 1.13 9.55
CA HIS A 263 -10.17 0.59 10.37
C HIS A 263 -9.69 -0.60 11.21
N PHE A 264 -8.94 -1.53 10.62
CA PHE A 264 -8.33 -2.63 11.37
C PHE A 264 -7.39 -2.12 12.46
N PHE A 265 -6.52 -1.17 12.16
CA PHE A 265 -5.59 -0.59 13.13
C PHE A 265 -6.33 0.09 14.29
N GLY A 266 -7.37 0.87 14.00
CA GLY A 266 -8.21 1.50 15.02
C GLY A 266 -8.89 0.48 15.92
N LYS A 267 -9.52 -0.56 15.36
CA LYS A 267 -10.11 -1.67 16.13
C LYS A 267 -9.07 -2.36 17.03
N LEU A 268 -7.88 -2.59 16.50
CA LEU A 268 -6.81 -3.27 17.21
C LEU A 268 -6.33 -2.46 18.42
N VAL A 269 -6.06 -1.18 18.25
CA VAL A 269 -5.54 -0.31 19.32
C VAL A 269 -6.61 0.09 20.33
N ASP A 270 -7.80 0.46 19.86
CA ASP A 270 -8.84 1.03 20.74
C ASP A 270 -9.69 -0.03 21.43
N VAL A 271 -9.88 -1.20 20.81
CA VAL A 271 -10.82 -2.24 21.29
C VAL A 271 -10.09 -3.50 21.74
N VAL A 272 -9.23 -4.07 20.90
CA VAL A 272 -8.65 -5.40 21.18
C VAL A 272 -7.54 -5.32 22.21
N MET A 273 -6.52 -4.49 21.97
CA MET A 273 -5.34 -4.37 22.84
C MET A 273 -5.67 -4.09 24.32
N PRO A 274 -6.59 -3.17 24.66
CA PRO A 274 -6.93 -2.88 26.05
C PRO A 274 -7.71 -4.01 26.75
N ARG A 275 -8.37 -4.89 25.99
CA ARG A 275 -9.13 -6.04 26.53
C ARG A 275 -8.24 -7.25 26.82
N ILE A 276 -7.01 -7.28 26.34
CA ILE A 276 -6.09 -8.39 26.59
C ILE A 276 -5.62 -8.34 28.04
N LYS A 277 -5.91 -9.40 28.79
CA LYS A 277 -5.49 -9.53 30.19
C LYS A 277 -3.96 -9.59 30.31
N ASP A 278 -3.41 -8.88 31.30
CA ASP A 278 -1.97 -8.85 31.63
C ASP A 278 -1.06 -8.45 30.45
N TRP A 279 -1.59 -7.72 29.47
CA TRP A 279 -0.85 -7.29 28.29
C TRP A 279 0.03 -6.07 28.56
N LYS A 280 1.35 -6.26 28.46
CA LYS A 280 2.35 -5.21 28.70
C LYS A 280 2.60 -4.31 27.48
N GLY A 281 2.06 -4.67 26.32
CA GLY A 281 2.37 -4.03 25.05
C GLY A 281 3.27 -4.87 24.14
N LEU A 282 3.86 -4.22 23.15
CA LEU A 282 4.77 -4.82 22.18
C LEU A 282 6.21 -4.85 22.66
N LYS A 283 6.94 -5.90 22.29
CA LYS A 283 8.36 -6.01 22.63
C LYS A 283 9.16 -4.93 21.89
N GLY A 284 9.92 -4.11 22.62
CA GLY A 284 10.80 -3.08 22.06
C GLY A 284 11.93 -3.62 21.18
N SER A 285 12.17 -4.93 21.19
CA SER A 285 13.09 -5.62 20.28
C SER A 285 12.44 -6.09 18.99
N SER A 286 11.12 -5.92 18.81
CA SER A 286 10.45 -6.29 17.57
C SER A 286 10.83 -5.33 16.44
N GLY A 287 11.04 -5.90 15.26
CA GLY A 287 11.45 -5.18 14.05
C GLY A 287 12.28 -6.05 13.11
N ASP A 288 12.26 -5.72 11.83
CA ASP A 288 13.02 -6.38 10.76
C ASP A 288 14.22 -5.55 10.25
N SER A 289 14.61 -4.53 11.02
CA SER A 289 15.60 -3.50 10.67
C SER A 289 15.25 -2.65 9.45
N SER A 290 14.04 -2.79 8.91
CA SER A 290 13.58 -2.12 7.70
C SER A 290 12.35 -1.26 7.93
N GLY A 291 11.88 -1.14 9.18
CA GLY A 291 10.71 -0.33 9.52
C GLY A 291 9.39 -1.13 9.55
N ASN A 292 9.43 -2.45 9.55
CA ASN A 292 8.24 -3.29 9.76
C ASN A 292 8.25 -3.86 11.17
N ILE A 293 7.09 -3.88 11.83
CA ILE A 293 6.95 -4.37 13.20
C ILE A 293 5.94 -5.51 13.22
N ALA A 294 6.34 -6.64 13.81
CA ALA A 294 5.53 -7.85 13.85
C ALA A 294 5.25 -8.32 15.28
N PHE A 295 4.10 -8.94 15.48
CA PHE A 295 3.71 -9.57 16.74
C PHE A 295 2.65 -10.65 16.53
N GLY A 296 2.45 -11.47 17.55
CA GLY A 296 1.43 -12.51 17.56
C GLY A 296 0.28 -12.16 18.49
N LEU A 297 -0.92 -12.58 18.10
CA LEU A 297 -2.09 -12.69 18.96
C LEU A 297 -2.40 -14.18 19.17
N GLU A 298 -2.63 -14.54 20.42
CA GLU A 298 -3.09 -15.87 20.79
C GLU A 298 -4.56 -16.06 20.39
N PRO A 299 -5.06 -17.31 20.25
CA PRO A 299 -6.45 -17.59 19.89
C PRO A 299 -7.47 -16.81 20.73
N ASP A 300 -7.26 -16.74 22.03
CA ASP A 300 -8.14 -16.04 22.97
C ASP A 300 -8.16 -14.53 22.70
N MET A 301 -7.02 -13.96 22.28
CA MET A 301 -6.91 -12.55 21.92
C MET A 301 -7.59 -12.24 20.58
N VAL A 302 -7.58 -13.20 19.64
CA VAL A 302 -8.28 -13.09 18.36
C VAL A 302 -9.80 -13.14 18.56
N ALA A 303 -10.29 -13.87 19.55
CA ALA A 303 -11.72 -13.92 19.88
C ALA A 303 -12.27 -12.58 20.39
N LEU A 304 -11.41 -11.65 20.84
CA LEU A 304 -11.80 -10.32 21.34
C LEU A 304 -12.14 -9.31 20.22
N PHE A 305 -11.91 -9.66 18.95
CA PHE A 305 -12.35 -8.82 17.83
C PHE A 305 -13.88 -8.77 17.78
N PRO A 306 -14.50 -7.59 17.63
CA PRO A 306 -15.97 -7.47 17.58
C PRO A 306 -16.63 -8.35 16.52
N GLU A 307 -15.99 -8.53 15.37
CA GLU A 307 -16.52 -9.36 14.28
C GLU A 307 -16.56 -10.86 14.60
N ILE A 308 -15.70 -11.31 15.53
CA ILE A 308 -15.65 -12.69 15.99
C ILE A 308 -16.54 -12.88 17.21
N GLU A 309 -16.49 -11.95 18.17
CA GLU A 309 -17.24 -12.01 19.43
C GLU A 309 -18.75 -12.17 19.19
N VAL A 310 -19.33 -11.41 18.25
CA VAL A 310 -20.78 -11.47 17.95
C VAL A 310 -21.21 -12.85 17.43
N ASN A 311 -20.34 -13.54 16.71
CA ASN A 311 -20.63 -14.83 16.08
C ASN A 311 -19.79 -15.97 16.69
N TYR A 312 -19.33 -15.82 17.93
CA TYR A 312 -18.40 -16.76 18.54
C TYR A 312 -18.98 -18.18 18.58
N ASP A 313 -20.26 -18.31 18.90
CA ASP A 313 -20.98 -19.58 18.99
C ASP A 313 -21.11 -20.31 17.64
N MET A 314 -20.94 -19.61 16.51
CA MET A 314 -20.98 -20.22 15.18
C MET A 314 -19.65 -20.93 14.85
N TYR A 315 -18.56 -20.59 15.54
CA TYR A 315 -17.26 -21.21 15.31
C TYR A 315 -17.13 -22.49 16.15
N PRO A 316 -16.59 -23.58 15.59
CA PRO A 316 -16.35 -24.78 16.37
C PRO A 316 -15.37 -24.51 17.53
N PRO A 317 -15.53 -25.19 18.68
CA PRO A 317 -14.71 -24.96 19.86
C PRO A 317 -13.24 -25.27 19.59
N ALA A 318 -12.34 -24.44 20.13
CA ALA A 318 -10.89 -24.56 20.01
C ALA A 318 -10.35 -24.61 18.56
N MET A 319 -11.09 -24.01 17.61
CA MET A 319 -10.73 -24.00 16.18
C MET A 319 -10.34 -22.62 15.65
N ILE A 320 -10.63 -21.55 16.39
CA ILE A 320 -10.13 -20.21 16.08
C ILE A 320 -8.61 -20.22 16.28
N PRO A 321 -7.81 -19.90 15.24
CA PRO A 321 -6.37 -19.90 15.38
C PRO A 321 -5.86 -18.56 15.90
N GLY A 322 -4.65 -18.58 16.46
CA GLY A 322 -3.87 -17.36 16.65
C GLY A 322 -3.42 -16.77 15.31
N CYS A 323 -2.98 -15.52 15.31
CA CYS A 323 -2.48 -14.86 14.11
C CYS A 323 -1.23 -14.02 14.39
N HIS A 324 -0.41 -13.85 13.38
CA HIS A 324 0.72 -12.93 13.37
C HIS A 324 0.34 -11.70 12.55
N ILE A 325 0.43 -10.54 13.18
CA ILE A 325 0.17 -9.26 12.56
C ILE A 325 1.53 -8.62 12.25
N THR A 326 1.73 -8.28 10.99
CA THR A 326 2.89 -7.50 10.53
C THR A 326 2.41 -6.15 10.06
N ILE A 327 2.82 -5.11 10.77
CA ILE A 327 2.55 -3.72 10.42
C ILE A 327 3.70 -3.22 9.56
N HIS A 328 3.39 -2.89 8.31
CA HIS A 328 4.34 -2.30 7.39
C HIS A 328 4.20 -0.79 7.41
N THR A 329 5.33 -0.11 7.54
CA THR A 329 5.39 1.35 7.53
C THR A 329 6.29 1.83 6.40
N THR A 330 6.19 3.11 6.05
CA THR A 330 7.11 3.75 5.11
C THR A 330 8.46 4.11 5.73
N ALA A 331 8.63 3.87 7.05
CA ALA A 331 9.90 4.05 7.72
C ALA A 331 10.98 3.14 7.13
N LYS A 332 12.24 3.52 7.27
CA LYS A 332 13.39 2.71 6.82
C LYS A 332 14.14 2.03 7.95
N THR A 333 13.80 2.36 9.19
CA THR A 333 14.41 1.79 10.38
C THR A 333 13.34 1.52 11.43
N ASP A 334 13.59 0.53 12.27
CA ASP A 334 12.64 0.12 13.30
C ASP A 334 12.46 1.19 14.37
N LYS A 335 13.49 2.00 14.62
CA LYS A 335 13.40 3.15 15.52
C LYS A 335 12.30 4.12 15.07
N ASP A 336 12.30 4.47 13.79
CA ASP A 336 11.34 5.41 13.21
C ASP A 336 9.93 4.77 13.14
N ALA A 337 9.84 3.47 12.86
CA ALA A 337 8.57 2.74 12.87
C ALA A 337 7.97 2.66 14.28
N ARG A 338 8.78 2.38 15.31
CA ARG A 338 8.31 2.34 16.70
C ARG A 338 7.89 3.71 17.19
N LEU A 339 8.60 4.77 16.77
CA LEU A 339 8.20 6.14 17.07
C LEU A 339 6.80 6.44 16.52
N LEU A 340 6.55 6.08 15.25
CA LEU A 340 5.23 6.21 14.63
C LEU A 340 4.17 5.42 15.39
N LEU A 341 4.40 4.12 15.62
CA LEU A 341 3.40 3.28 16.28
C LEU A 341 3.10 3.73 17.71
N ASN A 342 4.12 4.18 18.45
CA ASN A 342 3.93 4.72 19.79
C ASN A 342 3.07 5.99 19.77
N ALA A 343 3.32 6.90 18.82
CA ALA A 343 2.50 8.09 18.64
C ALA A 343 1.05 7.77 18.22
N MET A 344 0.84 6.62 17.57
CA MET A 344 -0.47 6.10 17.18
C MET A 344 -1.15 5.25 18.26
N GLY A 345 -0.65 5.27 19.50
CA GLY A 345 -1.30 4.63 20.66
C GLY A 345 -0.84 3.22 20.99
N ILE A 346 0.22 2.72 20.36
CA ILE A 346 0.74 1.37 20.62
C ILE A 346 1.79 1.38 21.75
N PRO A 347 1.55 0.70 22.88
CA PRO A 347 2.53 0.62 23.96
C PRO A 347 3.66 -0.35 23.62
N PHE A 348 4.89 0.01 24.00
CA PHE A 348 6.07 -0.87 23.90
C PHE A 348 6.68 -1.12 25.28
N TYR A 349 7.17 -2.35 25.51
CA TYR A 349 7.86 -2.75 26.74
C TYR A 349 9.23 -3.38 26.48
N GLY A 350 10.09 -3.33 27.49
CA GLY A 350 11.43 -3.92 27.44
C GLY A 350 12.47 -3.02 26.73
N LYS A 351 13.61 -3.61 26.37
CA LYS A 351 14.73 -2.87 25.78
C LYS A 351 14.48 -2.58 24.30
N TYR A 352 14.58 -1.31 23.90
CA TYR A 352 14.61 -0.91 22.51
C TYR A 352 15.92 -1.35 21.84
N VAL A 353 15.80 -2.04 20.70
CA VAL A 353 16.94 -2.48 19.88
C VAL A 353 17.01 -1.60 18.63
N ASN A 354 18.17 -1.06 18.27
CA ASN A 354 18.30 -0.24 17.07
C ASN A 354 18.49 -1.08 15.81
#